data_AF-A0A3B0X1P5-F1
#
_entry.id   AF-A0A3B0X1P5-F1
#
_cell.length_a   1.000
_cell.length_b   1.000
_cell.length_c   1.000
_cell.angle_alpha   90.00
_cell.angle_beta   90.00
_cell.angle_gamma   90.00
#
_symmetry.space_group_name_H-M   'P 1'
#
loop_
_entity.id
_entity.type
_entity.pdbx_description
1 polymer ?
#
loop_
_entity_poly.entity_id
_entity_poly.type
_entity_poly.pdbx_seq_one_letter_code
_entity_poly.pdbx_strand_id
1 'polypeptide(L)' 'MDFKDYYEIMGVKKDATQAEIKRTYKKLARKYHPDVSKES' A
#
# COMPACT_ATOMS: atom_id res chain seq x y z
N MET A 1 -7.76 -14.71 15.58
CA MET A 1 -6.61 -14.50 14.70
C MET A 1 -7.03 -13.47 13.69
N ASP A 2 -6.75 -12.21 13.98
CA ASP A 2 -7.11 -11.07 13.13
C ASP A 2 -6.27 -11.14 11.86
N PHE A 3 -6.81 -11.82 10.86
CA PHE A 3 -6.19 -11.91 9.55
C PHE A 3 -6.28 -10.50 8.94
N LYS A 4 -5.15 -9.79 8.95
CA LYS A 4 -5.05 -8.54 8.17
C LYS A 4 -5.11 -8.92 6.70
N ASP A 5 -6.23 -8.61 6.04
CA ASP A 5 -6.33 -8.69 4.59
C ASP A 5 -5.39 -7.64 3.98
N TYR A 6 -4.13 -8.03 3.76
CA TYR A 6 -3.11 -7.18 3.15
C TYR A 6 -3.52 -6.67 1.77
N TYR A 7 -4.30 -7.47 1.05
CA TYR A 7 -4.89 -7.09 -0.23
C TYR A 7 -5.90 -5.94 -0.08
N GLU A 8 -6.74 -5.98 0.95
CA GLU A 8 -7.69 -4.91 1.26
C GLU A 8 -6.98 -3.64 1.75
N ILE A 9 -5.96 -3.79 2.61
CA ILE A 9 -5.12 -2.69 3.10
C ILE A 9 -4.39 -2.01 1.94
N MET A 10 -3.86 -2.79 1.00
CA MET A 10 -3.25 -2.26 -0.21
C MET A 10 -4.28 -1.83 -1.27
N GLY A 11 -5.57 -2.13 -1.10
CA GLY A 11 -6.63 -1.81 -2.06
C GLY A 11 -6.49 -2.55 -3.40
N VAL A 12 -5.87 -3.74 -3.40
CA VAL A 12 -5.67 -4.58 -4.59
C VAL A 12 -6.50 -5.86 -4.49
N LYS A 13 -6.84 -6.45 -5.64
CA LYS A 13 -7.52 -7.75 -5.66
C LYS A 13 -6.59 -8.85 -5.15
N LYS A 14 -7.16 -9.95 -4.63
CA LYS A 14 -6.39 -11.15 -4.22
C LYS A 14 -5.61 -11.79 -5.39
N ASP A 15 -6.08 -11.56 -6.61
CA ASP A 15 -5.44 -12.00 -7.86
C ASP A 15 -4.46 -10.95 -8.46
N ALA A 16 -4.17 -9.88 -7.72
CA ALA A 16 -3.32 -8.80 -8.24
C ALA A 16 -1.91 -9.30 -8.55
N THR A 17 -1.39 -8.84 -9.69
CA THR A 17 -0.05 -9.20 -10.12
C THR A 17 1.02 -8.52 -9.26
N GLN A 18 2.22 -9.09 -9.20
CA GLN A 18 3.35 -8.45 -8.49
C GLN A 18 3.63 -7.02 -8.98
N ALA A 19 3.40 -6.76 -10.28
CA ALA A 19 3.54 -5.43 -10.86
C ALA A 19 2.53 -4.42 -10.27
N GLU A 20 1.27 -4.83 -10.11
CA GLU A 20 0.23 -4.01 -9.49
C GLU A 20 0.50 -3.76 -8.01
N ILE A 21 0.89 -4.80 -7.26
CA ILE A 21 1.28 -4.68 -5.85
C ILE A 21 2.42 -3.66 -5.70
N LYS A 22 3.47 -3.75 -6.52
CA LYS A 22 4.61 -2.82 -6.50
C LYS A 22 4.20 -1.39 -6.85
N ARG A 23 3.27 -1.21 -7.80
CA ARG A 23 2.78 0.11 -8.21
C ARG A 23 1.95 0.75 -7.09
N THR A 24 1.06 -0.01 -6.47
CA THR A 24 0.21 0.47 -5.38
C THR A 24 1.01 0.74 -4.11
N TYR A 25 1.98 -0.13 -3.78
CA TYR A 25 2.93 0.09 -2.69
C TYR A 25 3.69 1.41 -2.87
N LYS A 26 4.27 1.68 -4.05
CA LYS A 26 4.99 2.95 -4.31
C LYS A 26 4.08 4.17 -4.16
N LYS A 27 2.81 4.06 -4.57
CA LYS A 27 1.81 5.14 -4.45
C LYS A 27 1.47 5.40 -2.98
N LEU A 28 1.19 4.36 -2.20
CA LEU A 28 0.90 4.46 -0.77
C LEU A 28 2.10 4.94 0.02
N ALA A 29 3.29 4.42 -0.28
CA ALA A 29 4.54 4.85 0.32
C ALA A 29 4.70 6.35 0.14
N ARG A 30 4.65 6.89 -1.09
CA ARG A 30 4.74 8.33 -1.33
C ARG A 30 3.65 9.14 -0.62
N LYS A 31 2.43 8.61 -0.51
CA LYS A 31 1.32 9.28 0.18
C LYS A 31 1.58 9.43 1.68
N TYR A 32 2.13 8.40 2.30
CA TYR A 32 2.38 8.35 3.74
C TYR A 32 3.87 8.53 4.10
N HIS A 33 4.70 8.92 3.14
CA HIS A 33 6.13 9.02 3.38
C HIS A 33 6.38 10.24 4.27
N PRO A 34 7.10 10.07 5.39
CA PRO A 34 7.30 11.13 6.39
C PRO A 34 8.06 12.35 5.82
N ASP A 35 8.86 12.13 4.78
CA ASP A 35 9.61 13.21 4.10
C ASP A 35 8.75 14.14 3.23
N VAL A 36 7.56 13.69 2.77
CA VAL A 36 6.65 14.50 1.93
C VAL A 36 5.42 15.02 2.69
N SER A 37 5.04 14.41 3.83
CA SER A 37 4.08 15.01 4.75
C SER A 37 4.82 15.84 5.80
N LYS A 38 4.78 17.16 5.64
CA LYS A 38 5.30 18.16 6.59
C LYS A 38 4.49 18.20 7.91
N GLU A 39 4.64 17.20 8.77
CA GLU A 39 4.30 17.35 10.18
C GLU A 39 5.33 16.61 11.02
N SER A 40 6.47 17.28 11.19
CA SER A 40 7.39 17.11 12.32
C SER A 40 7.32 18.38 13.16
#